data_AF-A0AA95MQB4-F1
#
_entry.id   AF-A0AA95MQB4-F1
#
_cell.length_a   1.000
_cell.length_b   1.000
_cell.length_c   1.000
_cell.angle_alpha   90.00
_cell.angle_beta   90.00
_cell.angle_gamma   90.00
#
_symmetry.space_group_name_H-M   'P 1'
#
loop_
_entity.id
_entity.type
_entity.pdbx_description
1 polymer ?
#
loop_
_entity_poly.entity_id
_entity_poly.type
_entity_poly.pdbx_seq_one_letter_code
_entity_poly.pdbx_strand_id
1 'polypeptide(L)'
;MNNKKNLAMVLLLVFALFTSGFQTPVLAANQEKQGTITVIGTDAANPLLPETTVQFGESETATQALVNAVGESNIEFTDTTYGKMLTAIKGEKAEGNHFWAFFINGVSAQVGADTYVVHNGDKLTFRLTDWTKTPETMVSLKVVDGDKKIVNNLSDIEVIGTPTAFQLLQVALGPEKVGFSETQYGKMITSINGLEAEGTNYWAFYIDGQMATTGADSYPLKPGNQISFQLESWQDVPEDGGDGQTNPNPNPPAGTVSEAALQAAIDAVSQYALNSQIGEWEAIALKQAGKTIPASYLEAVKGLVKEREGKFTRITDTERYVLGILAAGGDPANIEGYDLVQAIYNGNVTKQGLIGVSYALIALDSAEFSVPADALWTKDKLVNYLAEKQNADGGWAWDESSTSDIDTTAMIVTALAPYQNQAGVKEKVDASIEYLAAQYQAAKIDNSSTAAQVIIALSALGMDANASLFASDNSSLFQYFLSFQNADGGFDWQGGDVSDVFTTSQAFQALVAYQLFSQGKGSLYQLPLAAEQKPDVESPEVESPQVEEPILEAPVEGKGVETVKGHTLPNTAANMYNLLALGLFFMMAGSVFYMMQRKRKA
;
A
#
# COMPACT_ATOMS: atom_id res chain seq x y z
N MET A 1 -22.63 29.52 -47.50
CA MET A 1 -23.40 28.52 -46.70
C MET A 1 -22.73 28.26 -45.33
N ASN A 2 -22.15 29.29 -44.68
CA ASN A 2 -21.33 29.14 -43.46
C ASN A 2 -22.01 29.52 -42.14
N ASN A 3 -23.25 30.03 -42.14
CA ASN A 3 -23.86 30.54 -40.90
C ASN A 3 -24.67 29.52 -40.09
N LYS A 4 -24.87 28.27 -40.58
CA LYS A 4 -25.66 27.25 -39.88
C LYS A 4 -24.83 26.34 -38.95
N LYS A 5 -23.52 26.20 -39.17
CA LYS A 5 -22.64 25.38 -38.32
C LYS A 5 -22.26 26.08 -37.01
N ASN A 6 -22.11 27.41 -37.03
CA ASN A 6 -21.76 28.17 -35.84
C ASN A 6 -22.96 28.33 -34.88
N LEU A 7 -24.19 28.38 -35.39
CA LEU A 7 -25.38 28.51 -34.56
C LEU A 7 -25.68 27.25 -33.74
N ALA A 8 -25.44 26.06 -34.32
CA ALA A 8 -25.63 24.79 -33.62
C ALA A 8 -24.59 24.56 -32.51
N MET A 9 -23.35 25.00 -32.71
CA MET A 9 -22.27 24.88 -31.73
C MET A 9 -22.45 25.87 -30.56
N VAL A 10 -22.94 27.08 -30.85
CA VAL A 10 -23.29 28.08 -29.83
C VAL A 10 -24.50 27.64 -29.00
N LEU A 11 -25.53 27.04 -29.62
CA LEU A 11 -26.69 26.50 -28.89
C LEU A 11 -26.32 25.34 -27.96
N LEU A 12 -25.35 24.51 -28.34
CA LEU A 12 -24.88 23.37 -27.54
C LEU A 12 -24.02 23.83 -26.35
N LEU A 13 -23.20 24.87 -26.54
CA LEU A 13 -22.43 25.53 -25.46
C LEU A 13 -23.33 26.29 -24.47
N VAL A 14 -24.37 26.97 -24.97
CA VAL A 14 -25.34 27.65 -24.08
C VAL A 14 -26.17 26.62 -23.30
N PHE A 15 -26.54 25.48 -23.88
CA PHE A 15 -27.25 24.42 -23.17
C PHE A 15 -26.37 23.72 -22.12
N ALA A 16 -25.07 23.54 -22.38
CA ALA A 16 -24.11 23.03 -21.40
C ALA A 16 -23.92 24.02 -20.22
N LEU A 17 -23.87 25.33 -20.49
CA LEU A 17 -23.73 26.35 -19.45
C LEU A 17 -24.99 26.54 -18.59
N PHE A 18 -26.18 26.23 -19.11
CA PHE A 18 -27.43 26.29 -18.33
C PHE A 18 -27.67 25.04 -17.46
N THR A 19 -27.02 23.91 -17.74
CA THR A 19 -27.14 22.69 -16.93
C THR A 19 -26.10 22.61 -15.80
N SER A 20 -25.00 23.37 -15.89
CA SER A 20 -24.02 23.55 -14.81
C SER A 20 -24.40 24.63 -13.78
N GLY A 21 -25.47 25.41 -14.03
CA GLY A 21 -25.83 26.59 -13.23
C GLY A 21 -26.94 26.42 -12.18
N PHE A 22 -27.47 25.21 -11.97
CA PHE A 22 -28.49 24.94 -10.95
C PHE A 22 -27.94 24.02 -9.84
N GLN A 23 -26.99 24.54 -9.06
CA GLN A 23 -26.89 24.16 -7.64
C GLN A 23 -27.31 25.37 -6.83
N THR A 24 -28.50 25.29 -6.23
CA THR A 24 -28.96 26.28 -5.26
C THR A 24 -28.03 26.27 -4.04
N PRO A 25 -27.57 27.43 -3.53
CA PRO A 25 -26.86 27.48 -2.27
C PRO A 25 -27.85 27.13 -1.14
N VAL A 26 -27.61 26.03 -0.44
CA VAL A 26 -28.32 25.72 0.80
C VAL A 26 -27.85 26.74 1.83
N LEU A 27 -28.78 27.59 2.29
CA LEU A 27 -28.58 28.46 3.44
C LEU A 27 -28.32 27.60 4.67
N ALA A 28 -27.19 27.82 5.35
CA ALA A 28 -26.85 27.16 6.60
C ALA A 28 -27.88 27.53 7.69
N ALA A 29 -28.73 26.58 8.06
CA ALA A 29 -29.48 26.64 9.31
C ALA A 29 -28.50 26.46 10.47
N ASN A 30 -28.64 27.26 11.53
CA ASN A 30 -27.93 27.03 12.80
C ASN A 30 -28.19 25.57 13.21
N GLN A 31 -27.17 24.72 13.13
CA GLN A 31 -27.28 23.34 13.56
C GLN A 31 -27.46 23.33 15.08
N GLU A 32 -28.60 22.82 15.55
CA GLU A 32 -28.82 22.58 16.98
C GLU A 32 -27.79 21.55 17.47
N LYS A 33 -27.19 21.84 18.63
CA LYS A 33 -26.15 21.00 19.25
C LYS A 33 -26.80 19.72 19.74
N GLN A 34 -26.36 18.58 19.26
CA GLN A 34 -26.98 17.28 19.58
C GLN A 34 -25.92 16.25 19.99
N GLY A 35 -26.33 15.24 20.73
CA GLY A 35 -25.49 14.10 21.10
C GLY A 35 -26.32 12.91 21.53
N THR A 36 -25.70 11.96 22.23
CA THR A 36 -26.38 10.76 22.72
C THR A 36 -26.14 10.54 24.21
N ILE A 37 -27.15 9.98 24.88
CA ILE A 37 -27.07 9.56 26.27
C ILE A 37 -27.45 8.09 26.39
N THR A 38 -26.65 7.34 27.14
CA THR A 38 -26.89 5.94 27.49
C THR A 38 -26.81 5.79 29.01
N VAL A 39 -27.74 5.05 29.61
CA VAL A 39 -27.73 4.72 31.04
C VAL A 39 -27.72 3.20 31.21
N ILE A 40 -26.66 2.68 31.80
CA ILE A 40 -26.42 1.25 32.00
C ILE A 40 -26.50 0.95 33.50
N GLY A 41 -27.53 0.21 33.91
CA GLY A 41 -27.71 -0.26 35.29
C GLY A 41 -26.89 -1.52 35.59
N THR A 42 -27.35 -2.30 36.55
CA THR A 42 -26.73 -3.60 36.90
C THR A 42 -26.76 -4.63 35.77
N ASP A 43 -27.80 -4.60 34.91
CA ASP A 43 -27.91 -5.45 33.73
C ASP A 43 -27.41 -4.71 32.48
N ALA A 44 -26.16 -5.01 32.09
CA ALA A 44 -25.54 -4.39 30.92
C ALA A 44 -26.23 -4.74 29.59
N ALA A 45 -26.96 -5.87 29.52
CA ALA A 45 -27.67 -6.27 28.31
C ALA A 45 -28.98 -5.49 28.10
N ASN A 46 -29.54 -4.93 29.18
CA ASN A 46 -30.79 -4.19 29.18
C ASN A 46 -30.60 -2.81 29.81
N PRO A 47 -30.04 -1.83 29.07
CA PRO A 47 -29.77 -0.51 29.62
C PRO A 47 -31.06 0.18 30.08
N LEU A 48 -30.98 0.89 31.22
CA LEU A 48 -32.08 1.69 31.77
C LEU A 48 -32.52 2.77 30.79
N LEU A 49 -31.58 3.32 30.03
CA LEU A 49 -31.82 4.15 28.86
C LEU A 49 -30.90 3.67 27.74
N PRO A 50 -31.42 3.09 26.64
CA PRO A 50 -30.58 2.77 25.47
C PRO A 50 -30.02 4.04 24.86
N GLU A 51 -29.02 3.93 23.97
CA GLU A 51 -28.43 5.09 23.28
C GLU A 51 -29.53 5.95 22.65
N THR A 52 -29.77 7.12 23.25
CA THR A 52 -30.86 8.01 22.91
C THR A 52 -30.31 9.36 22.47
N THR A 53 -30.67 9.79 21.27
CA THR A 53 -30.32 11.11 20.77
C THR A 53 -31.05 12.19 21.56
N VAL A 54 -30.31 13.19 22.03
CA VAL A 54 -30.84 14.34 22.77
C VAL A 54 -30.29 15.63 22.19
N GLN A 55 -31.09 16.69 22.27
CA GLN A 55 -30.65 18.04 21.95
C GLN A 55 -30.03 18.67 23.21
N PHE A 56 -28.89 19.32 23.02
CA PHE A 56 -28.14 20.00 24.07
C PHE A 56 -28.37 21.51 23.99
N GLY A 57 -28.57 22.14 25.15
CA GLY A 57 -28.51 23.58 25.30
C GLY A 57 -27.09 24.14 25.10
N GLU A 58 -26.97 25.45 24.85
CA GLU A 58 -25.69 26.10 24.54
C GLU A 58 -24.62 25.85 25.62
N SER A 59 -25.00 25.97 26.89
CA SER A 59 -24.14 25.79 28.06
C SER A 59 -24.66 24.71 29.02
N GLU A 60 -25.31 23.68 28.48
CA GLU A 60 -25.89 22.60 29.27
C GLU A 60 -24.80 21.68 29.84
N THR A 61 -24.93 21.27 31.10
CA THR A 61 -24.03 20.30 31.73
C THR A 61 -24.47 18.87 31.45
N ALA A 62 -23.56 17.89 31.54
CA ALA A 62 -23.92 16.48 31.34
C ALA A 62 -24.99 16.00 32.33
N THR A 63 -24.99 16.52 33.56
CA THR A 63 -26.05 16.27 34.53
C THR A 63 -27.39 16.84 34.08
N GLN A 64 -27.43 18.06 33.56
CA GLN A 64 -28.68 18.65 33.05
C GLN A 64 -29.19 17.90 31.82
N ALA A 65 -28.29 17.50 30.93
CA ALA A 65 -28.62 16.69 29.76
C ALA A 65 -29.18 15.33 30.17
N LEU A 66 -28.61 14.69 31.19
CA LEU A 66 -29.13 13.45 31.77
C LEU A 66 -30.53 13.66 32.39
N VAL A 67 -30.73 14.71 33.20
CA VAL A 67 -32.05 15.07 33.78
C VAL A 67 -33.09 15.24 32.67
N ASN A 68 -32.74 15.91 31.58
CA ASN A 68 -33.63 16.10 30.45
C ASN A 68 -33.96 14.79 29.73
N ALA A 69 -33.00 13.87 29.64
CA ALA A 69 -33.16 12.59 28.96
C ALA A 69 -34.03 11.58 29.72
N VAL A 70 -33.87 11.49 31.05
CA VAL A 70 -34.62 10.50 31.86
C VAL A 70 -35.77 11.12 32.65
N GLY A 71 -35.84 12.44 32.78
CA GLY A 71 -36.81 13.18 33.58
C GLY A 71 -36.37 13.35 35.04
N GLU A 72 -36.64 14.52 35.61
CA GLU A 72 -36.22 14.91 36.96
C GLU A 72 -36.69 13.94 38.06
N SER A 73 -37.90 13.37 37.93
CA SER A 73 -38.42 12.39 38.90
C SER A 73 -37.71 11.03 38.88
N ASN A 74 -36.84 10.79 37.89
CA ASN A 74 -36.10 9.54 37.72
C ASN A 74 -34.62 9.68 38.12
N ILE A 75 -34.21 10.78 38.75
CA ILE A 75 -32.84 10.96 39.21
C ILE A 75 -32.82 11.36 40.68
N GLU A 76 -31.88 10.78 41.44
CA GLU A 76 -31.57 11.20 42.79
C GLU A 76 -30.11 11.70 42.88
N PHE A 77 -29.91 12.79 43.61
CA PHE A 77 -28.60 13.34 43.93
C PHE A 77 -28.42 13.45 45.43
N THR A 78 -27.16 13.47 45.87
CA THR A 78 -26.76 13.87 47.22
C THR A 78 -25.66 14.91 47.12
N ASP A 79 -25.77 16.00 47.89
CA ASP A 79 -24.70 16.99 47.98
C ASP A 79 -23.52 16.42 48.78
N THR A 80 -22.33 16.50 48.21
CA THR A 80 -21.08 16.08 48.86
C THR A 80 -20.10 17.26 48.92
N THR A 81 -19.03 17.12 49.70
CA THR A 81 -17.94 18.11 49.71
C THR A 81 -17.20 18.23 48.38
N TYR A 82 -17.42 17.31 47.44
CA TYR A 82 -16.80 17.26 46.12
C TYR A 82 -17.77 17.65 44.99
N GLY A 83 -19.00 18.07 45.32
CA GLY A 83 -20.04 18.42 44.34
C GLY A 83 -21.29 17.55 44.47
N LYS A 84 -22.24 17.71 43.53
CA LYS A 84 -23.45 16.88 43.49
C LYS A 84 -23.09 15.48 43.01
N MET A 85 -23.32 14.48 43.87
CA MET A 85 -23.13 13.07 43.52
C MET A 85 -24.45 12.46 43.04
N LEU A 86 -24.40 11.77 41.92
CA LEU A 86 -25.51 11.00 41.37
C LEU A 86 -25.69 9.69 42.16
N THR A 87 -26.84 9.52 42.82
CA THR A 87 -27.10 8.36 43.70
C THR A 87 -28.13 7.39 43.14
N ALA A 88 -29.00 7.82 42.24
CA ALA A 88 -29.92 6.91 41.54
C ALA A 88 -30.30 7.42 40.14
N ILE A 89 -30.53 6.49 39.21
CA ILE A 89 -31.11 6.76 37.89
C ILE A 89 -32.19 5.71 37.61
N LYS A 90 -33.38 6.15 37.20
CA LYS A 90 -34.56 5.31 36.88
C LYS A 90 -34.86 4.23 37.94
N GLY A 91 -34.67 4.57 39.22
CA GLY A 91 -34.93 3.69 40.36
C GLY A 91 -33.79 2.74 40.75
N GLU A 92 -32.70 2.67 39.98
CA GLU A 92 -31.50 1.91 40.38
C GLU A 92 -30.57 2.79 41.22
N LYS A 93 -30.26 2.32 42.43
CA LYS A 93 -29.46 3.04 43.43
C LYS A 93 -28.01 2.58 43.45
N ALA A 94 -27.10 3.54 43.57
CA ALA A 94 -25.70 3.31 43.89
C ALA A 94 -25.57 3.03 45.40
N GLU A 95 -25.57 1.75 45.78
CA GLU A 95 -25.42 1.30 47.17
C GLU A 95 -24.19 0.40 47.37
N GLY A 96 -23.63 0.43 48.57
CA GLY A 96 -22.47 -0.39 48.96
C GLY A 96 -21.23 -0.04 48.13
N ASN A 97 -20.80 -0.97 47.29
CA ASN A 97 -19.63 -0.79 46.42
C ASN A 97 -19.98 -0.21 45.03
N HIS A 98 -21.22 0.19 44.81
CA HIS A 98 -21.63 0.72 43.51
C HIS A 98 -21.60 2.24 43.49
N PHE A 99 -21.19 2.80 42.35
CA PHE A 99 -21.28 4.21 42.03
C PHE A 99 -21.65 4.41 40.57
N TRP A 100 -22.24 5.56 40.23
CA TRP A 100 -22.51 5.92 38.83
C TRP A 100 -21.24 6.50 38.20
N ALA A 101 -20.56 5.68 37.40
CA ALA A 101 -19.43 6.12 36.59
C ALA A 101 -19.91 6.91 35.37
N PHE A 102 -19.19 7.96 35.02
CA PHE A 102 -19.51 8.86 33.92
C PHE A 102 -18.42 8.76 32.84
N PHE A 103 -18.83 8.50 31.60
CA PHE A 103 -17.96 8.39 30.44
C PHE A 103 -18.37 9.41 29.38
N ILE A 104 -17.36 10.03 28.77
CA ILE A 104 -17.50 10.96 27.65
C ILE A 104 -16.84 10.29 26.45
N ASN A 105 -17.60 10.10 25.37
CA ASN A 105 -17.12 9.48 24.13
C ASN A 105 -16.43 8.12 24.35
N GLY A 106 -16.85 7.36 25.37
CA GLY A 106 -16.27 6.05 25.73
C GLY A 106 -15.08 6.11 26.69
N VAL A 107 -14.63 7.28 27.13
CA VAL A 107 -13.50 7.45 28.06
C VAL A 107 -14.02 7.91 29.43
N SER A 108 -13.52 7.32 30.52
CA SER A 108 -13.94 7.71 31.87
C SER A 108 -13.60 9.17 32.15
N ALA A 109 -14.62 9.94 32.54
CA ALA A 109 -14.49 11.38 32.75
C ALA A 109 -13.57 11.68 33.94
N GLN A 110 -12.73 12.69 33.79
CA GLN A 110 -11.83 13.19 34.85
C GLN A 110 -12.48 14.33 35.66
N VAL A 111 -13.74 14.66 35.36
CA VAL A 111 -14.53 15.73 35.98
C VAL A 111 -15.95 15.24 36.28
N GLY A 112 -16.63 15.90 37.23
CA GLY A 112 -18.02 15.57 37.55
C GLY A 112 -18.97 15.93 36.41
N ALA A 113 -20.03 15.13 36.22
CA ALA A 113 -21.03 15.38 35.18
C ALA A 113 -21.80 16.71 35.36
N ASP A 114 -21.84 17.25 36.59
CA ASP A 114 -22.41 18.56 36.91
C ASP A 114 -21.50 19.74 36.50
N THR A 115 -20.23 19.46 36.19
CA THR A 115 -19.24 20.47 35.76
C THR A 115 -18.92 20.39 34.27
N TYR A 116 -19.03 19.20 33.65
CA TYR A 116 -18.78 19.04 32.22
C TYR A 116 -19.89 19.67 31.40
N VAL A 117 -19.56 20.73 30.66
CA VAL A 117 -20.45 21.31 29.64
C VAL A 117 -20.37 20.42 28.39
N VAL A 118 -21.50 19.91 27.95
CA VAL A 118 -21.57 18.96 26.82
C VAL A 118 -21.14 19.65 25.53
N HIS A 119 -20.63 18.91 24.54
CA HIS A 119 -20.24 19.39 23.21
C HIS A 119 -21.10 18.76 22.11
N ASN A 120 -21.11 19.36 20.91
CA ASN A 120 -21.83 18.77 19.78
C ASN A 120 -21.21 17.41 19.41
N GLY A 121 -22.04 16.39 19.22
CA GLY A 121 -21.62 15.04 18.90
C GLY A 121 -21.21 14.19 20.10
N ASP A 122 -21.25 14.71 21.32
CA ASP A 122 -20.86 13.95 22.51
C ASP A 122 -21.73 12.71 22.73
N LYS A 123 -21.08 11.61 23.10
CA LYS A 123 -21.70 10.38 23.57
C LYS A 123 -21.47 10.22 25.06
N LEU A 124 -22.51 10.45 25.86
CA LEU A 124 -22.45 10.40 27.31
C LEU A 124 -22.96 9.05 27.80
N THR A 125 -22.19 8.37 28.64
CA THR A 125 -22.63 7.11 29.26
C THR A 125 -22.55 7.21 30.77
N PHE A 126 -23.64 6.86 31.44
CA PHE A 126 -23.72 6.70 32.89
C PHE A 126 -23.86 5.23 33.20
N ARG A 127 -22.88 4.63 33.88
CA ARG A 127 -22.86 3.20 34.17
C ARG A 127 -22.72 2.93 35.66
N LEU A 128 -23.65 2.16 36.21
CA LEU A 128 -23.55 1.68 37.58
C LEU A 128 -22.40 0.68 37.69
N THR A 129 -21.35 1.06 38.42
CA THR A 129 -20.07 0.36 38.45
C THR A 129 -19.75 -0.08 39.86
N ASP A 130 -19.29 -1.33 40.03
CA ASP A 130 -18.77 -1.86 41.29
C ASP A 130 -17.27 -1.56 41.39
N TRP A 131 -16.87 -0.68 42.31
CA TRP A 131 -15.46 -0.24 42.44
C TRP A 131 -14.50 -1.37 42.84
N THR A 132 -15.02 -2.52 43.32
CA THR A 132 -14.19 -3.68 43.68
C THR A 132 -13.84 -4.57 42.50
N LYS A 133 -14.48 -4.37 41.34
CA LYS A 133 -14.19 -5.12 40.11
C LYS A 133 -13.15 -4.37 39.29
N THR A 134 -12.18 -5.11 38.75
CA THR A 134 -11.21 -4.55 37.81
C THR A 134 -11.90 -4.22 36.50
N PRO A 135 -11.75 -2.99 35.98
CA PRO A 135 -12.20 -2.65 34.63
C PRO A 135 -11.63 -3.56 33.55
N GLU A 136 -12.42 -3.83 32.51
CA GLU A 136 -12.01 -4.70 31.39
C GLU A 136 -10.93 -4.07 30.51
N THR A 137 -11.01 -2.74 30.32
CA THR A 137 -10.11 -2.00 29.44
C THR A 137 -9.59 -0.76 30.17
N MET A 138 -8.28 -0.75 30.39
CA MET A 138 -7.54 0.35 31.01
C MET A 138 -6.44 0.82 30.07
N VAL A 139 -6.23 2.12 30.00
CA VAL A 139 -5.15 2.75 29.21
C VAL A 139 -4.44 3.82 30.05
N SER A 140 -3.28 4.27 29.57
CA SER A 140 -2.58 5.43 30.16
C SER A 140 -2.34 6.52 29.11
N LEU A 141 -2.20 7.76 29.60
CA LEU A 141 -1.91 8.95 28.78
C LEU A 141 -0.74 9.73 29.39
N LYS A 142 0.29 9.96 28.59
CA LYS A 142 1.44 10.80 28.94
C LYS A 142 1.62 11.92 27.91
N VAL A 143 1.84 13.15 28.35
CA VAL A 143 2.16 14.28 27.46
C VAL A 143 3.52 14.84 27.84
N VAL A 144 4.37 15.06 26.84
CA VAL A 144 5.77 15.49 26.98
C VAL A 144 6.01 16.74 26.13
N ASP A 145 6.61 17.78 26.70
CA ASP A 145 6.97 19.00 25.96
C ASP A 145 8.29 18.88 25.18
N GLY A 146 8.68 19.95 24.48
CA GLY A 146 9.89 20.00 23.64
C GLY A 146 11.19 19.83 24.42
N ASP A 147 11.20 20.16 25.72
CA ASP A 147 12.34 19.97 26.63
C ASP A 147 12.37 18.55 27.24
N LYS A 148 11.55 17.63 26.71
CA LYS A 148 11.37 16.26 27.20
C LYS A 148 10.82 16.19 28.63
N LYS A 149 10.17 17.24 29.13
CA LYS A 149 9.52 17.25 30.44
C LYS A 149 8.10 16.71 30.33
N ILE A 150 7.73 15.84 31.27
CA ILE A 150 6.37 15.30 31.37
C ILE A 150 5.45 16.41 31.90
N VAL A 151 4.52 16.87 31.05
CA VAL A 151 3.53 17.90 31.39
C VAL A 151 2.18 17.31 31.81
N ASN A 152 1.91 16.05 31.46
CA ASN A 152 0.78 15.29 31.98
C ASN A 152 1.12 13.80 32.07
N ASN A 153 0.62 13.11 33.10
CA ASN A 153 0.80 11.67 33.26
C ASN A 153 -0.38 11.09 34.04
N LEU A 154 -1.27 10.38 33.33
CA LEU A 154 -2.44 9.74 33.88
C LEU A 154 -2.36 8.24 33.59
N SER A 155 -2.50 7.43 34.64
CA SER A 155 -2.62 5.98 34.53
C SER A 155 -4.05 5.55 34.85
N ASP A 156 -4.36 4.30 34.52
CA ASP A 156 -5.58 3.64 34.97
C ASP A 156 -6.87 4.36 34.50
N ILE A 157 -6.87 4.83 33.25
CA ILE A 157 -8.06 5.44 32.64
C ILE A 157 -8.92 4.31 32.07
N GLU A 158 -10.11 4.16 32.62
CA GLU A 158 -11.09 3.19 32.10
C GLU A 158 -11.69 3.68 30.78
N VAL A 159 -11.84 2.76 29.83
CA VAL A 159 -12.54 3.01 28.56
C VAL A 159 -13.58 1.93 28.29
N ILE A 160 -14.67 2.33 27.63
CA ILE A 160 -15.77 1.46 27.19
C ILE A 160 -16.02 1.66 25.70
N GLY A 161 -16.32 0.57 25.00
CA GLY A 161 -16.43 0.59 23.53
C GLY A 161 -15.06 0.74 22.87
N THR A 162 -14.98 1.55 21.81
CA THR A 162 -13.75 1.74 21.02
C THR A 162 -13.42 3.22 20.82
N PRO A 163 -13.22 4.01 21.89
CA PRO A 163 -12.80 5.41 21.77
C PRO A 163 -11.45 5.54 21.09
N THR A 164 -11.20 6.68 20.47
CA THR A 164 -9.92 6.96 19.81
C THR A 164 -8.90 7.61 20.74
N ALA A 165 -7.61 7.56 20.40
CA ALA A 165 -6.56 8.20 21.19
C ALA A 165 -6.74 9.71 21.32
N PHE A 166 -7.33 10.36 20.32
CA PHE A 166 -7.69 11.78 20.34
C PHE A 166 -8.85 12.05 21.31
N GLN A 167 -9.87 11.18 21.33
CA GLN A 167 -10.95 11.28 22.30
C GLN A 167 -10.42 11.08 23.73
N LEU A 168 -9.48 10.17 23.94
CA LEU A 168 -8.76 10.04 25.21
C LEU A 168 -8.03 11.33 25.58
N LEU A 169 -7.29 11.92 24.66
CA LEU A 169 -6.58 13.18 24.90
C LEU A 169 -7.55 14.32 25.28
N GLN A 170 -8.65 14.48 24.54
CA GLN A 170 -9.65 15.52 24.80
C GLN A 170 -10.38 15.32 26.12
N VAL A 171 -10.79 14.09 26.45
CA VAL A 171 -11.53 13.81 27.70
C VAL A 171 -10.61 13.93 28.91
N ALA A 172 -9.34 13.52 28.78
CA ALA A 172 -8.38 13.56 29.87
C ALA A 172 -7.94 14.98 30.22
N LEU A 173 -7.79 15.86 29.23
CA LEU A 173 -7.27 17.22 29.45
C LEU A 173 -8.36 18.30 29.49
N GLY A 174 -9.48 18.06 28.80
CA GLY A 174 -10.49 19.06 28.44
C GLY A 174 -10.36 19.45 26.96
N PRO A 175 -11.47 19.50 26.20
CA PRO A 175 -11.43 19.80 24.76
C PRO A 175 -10.86 21.19 24.45
N GLU A 176 -11.01 22.15 25.36
CA GLU A 176 -10.45 23.50 25.25
C GLU A 176 -8.92 23.56 25.35
N LYS A 177 -8.29 22.49 25.87
CA LYS A 177 -6.83 22.41 26.02
C LYS A 177 -6.14 21.65 24.89
N VAL A 178 -6.90 21.15 23.92
CA VAL A 178 -6.38 20.38 22.78
C VAL A 178 -6.75 21.14 21.50
N GLY A 179 -5.80 21.90 20.97
CA GLY A 179 -5.94 22.54 19.67
C GLY A 179 -5.69 21.54 18.55
N PHE A 180 -6.52 21.60 17.52
CA PHE A 180 -6.35 20.79 16.32
C PHE A 180 -6.88 21.50 15.09
N SER A 181 -6.36 21.13 13.92
CA SER A 181 -6.88 21.52 12.61
C SER A 181 -7.46 20.29 11.91
N GLU A 182 -8.58 20.47 11.23
CA GLU A 182 -9.09 19.45 10.30
C GLU A 182 -8.32 19.54 8.99
N THR A 183 -7.80 18.40 8.56
CA THR A 183 -7.10 18.25 7.29
C THR A 183 -7.80 17.16 6.49
N GLN A 184 -7.46 17.05 5.20
CA GLN A 184 -7.94 15.95 4.36
C GLN A 184 -7.48 14.56 4.85
N TYR A 185 -6.54 14.52 5.80
CA TYR A 185 -5.96 13.32 6.42
C TYR A 185 -6.45 13.08 7.87
N GLY A 186 -7.45 13.86 8.34
CA GLY A 186 -7.96 13.79 9.72
C GLY A 186 -7.53 14.97 10.59
N LYS A 187 -7.83 14.90 11.89
CA LYS A 187 -7.54 15.95 12.87
C LYS A 187 -6.06 15.93 13.28
N MET A 188 -5.33 16.98 12.92
CA MET A 188 -3.95 17.19 13.34
C MET A 188 -3.91 18.01 14.63
N ILE A 189 -3.24 17.51 15.67
CA ILE A 189 -3.07 18.26 16.92
C ILE A 189 -2.07 19.40 16.71
N THR A 190 -2.52 20.62 16.94
CA THR A 190 -1.71 21.83 16.80
C THR A 190 -1.25 22.37 18.16
N SER A 191 -1.96 22.06 19.25
CA SER A 191 -1.54 22.43 20.60
C SER A 191 -2.08 21.50 21.68
N ILE A 192 -1.34 21.38 22.78
CA ILE A 192 -1.77 20.68 23.99
C ILE A 192 -1.43 21.54 25.21
N ASN A 193 -2.40 21.81 26.09
CA ASN A 193 -2.26 22.67 27.27
C ASN A 193 -1.69 24.07 26.96
N GLY A 194 -2.04 24.63 25.79
CA GLY A 194 -1.56 25.94 25.34
C GLY A 194 -0.13 25.95 24.80
N LEU A 195 0.53 24.80 24.66
CA LEU A 195 1.81 24.65 23.99
C LEU A 195 1.59 24.39 22.50
N GLU A 196 1.90 25.38 21.66
CA GLU A 196 1.72 25.31 20.21
C GLU A 196 2.90 24.64 19.51
N ALA A 197 2.58 23.85 18.50
CA ALA A 197 3.54 23.33 17.53
C ALA A 197 3.82 24.40 16.47
N GLU A 198 4.90 25.16 16.67
CA GLU A 198 5.33 26.23 15.75
C GLU A 198 6.62 25.89 15.00
N GLY A 199 6.73 26.42 13.78
CA GLY A 199 7.96 26.37 12.99
C GLY A 199 8.34 24.94 12.67
N THR A 200 9.42 24.45 13.30
CA THR A 200 9.92 23.09 13.11
C THR A 200 9.36 22.05 14.08
N ASN A 201 8.42 22.45 14.94
CA ASN A 201 7.91 21.61 16.02
C ASN A 201 6.55 21.01 15.68
N TYR A 202 6.28 19.78 16.15
CA TYR A 202 5.01 19.09 15.99
C TYR A 202 4.67 18.19 17.19
N TRP A 203 3.38 17.96 17.42
CA TRP A 203 2.89 17.00 18.41
C TRP A 203 2.89 15.58 17.82
N ALA A 204 3.94 14.83 18.11
CA ALA A 204 4.06 13.43 17.78
C ALA A 204 3.18 12.57 18.72
N PHE A 205 2.34 11.72 18.15
CA PHE A 205 1.53 10.74 18.86
C PHE A 205 2.27 9.40 18.93
N TYR A 206 2.23 8.73 20.07
CA TYR A 206 2.92 7.48 20.34
C TYR A 206 1.97 6.46 21.01
N ILE A 207 2.14 5.19 20.67
CA ILE A 207 1.46 4.05 21.27
C ILE A 207 2.54 3.10 21.78
N ASP A 208 2.49 2.76 23.06
CA ASP A 208 3.42 1.82 23.71
C ASP A 208 4.91 2.19 23.49
N GLY A 209 5.17 3.50 23.46
CA GLY A 209 6.52 4.08 23.27
C GLY A 209 6.98 4.18 21.82
N GLN A 210 6.17 3.77 20.84
CA GLN A 210 6.46 3.88 19.41
C GLN A 210 5.61 4.96 18.75
N MET A 211 6.19 5.77 17.86
CA MET A 211 5.44 6.83 17.18
C MET A 211 4.33 6.19 16.33
N ALA A 212 3.11 6.66 16.51
CA ALA A 212 1.92 6.11 15.90
C ALA A 212 1.86 6.44 14.41
N THR A 213 1.59 5.43 13.59
CA THR A 213 1.45 5.55 12.12
C THR A 213 0.01 5.84 11.69
N THR A 214 -0.89 6.06 12.64
CA THR A 214 -2.29 6.42 12.41
C THR A 214 -2.59 7.64 13.27
N GLY A 215 -3.34 8.60 12.71
CA GLY A 215 -3.78 9.78 13.45
C GLY A 215 -4.50 9.40 14.74
N ALA A 216 -4.28 10.17 15.80
CA ALA A 216 -4.89 9.91 17.10
C ALA A 216 -6.43 9.87 17.02
N ASP A 217 -7.01 10.60 16.08
CA ASP A 217 -8.46 10.68 15.83
C ASP A 217 -9.06 9.42 15.20
N SER A 218 -8.21 8.59 14.60
CA SER A 218 -8.60 7.38 13.86
C SER A 218 -8.07 6.10 14.51
N TYR A 219 -7.19 6.19 15.50
CA TYR A 219 -6.66 5.04 16.23
C TYR A 219 -7.59 4.62 17.38
N PRO A 220 -8.26 3.45 17.31
CA PRO A 220 -9.09 2.94 18.41
C PRO A 220 -8.22 2.37 19.53
N LEU A 221 -8.55 2.72 20.76
CA LEU A 221 -7.82 2.28 21.96
C LEU A 221 -8.03 0.80 22.24
N LYS A 222 -6.95 0.15 22.69
CA LYS A 222 -6.94 -1.27 23.08
C LYS A 222 -6.59 -1.42 24.56
N PRO A 223 -7.02 -2.51 25.23
CA PRO A 223 -6.64 -2.79 26.61
C PRO A 223 -5.13 -2.76 26.80
N GLY A 224 -4.67 -2.00 27.80
CA GLY A 224 -3.27 -1.89 28.17
C GLY A 224 -2.46 -0.86 27.39
N ASN A 225 -3.03 -0.17 26.39
CA ASN A 225 -2.27 0.82 25.63
C ASN A 225 -1.72 1.95 26.51
N GLN A 226 -0.44 2.25 26.29
CA GLN A 226 0.26 3.40 26.84
C GLN A 226 0.35 4.48 25.76
N ILE A 227 -0.55 5.45 25.83
CA ILE A 227 -0.61 6.54 24.86
C ILE A 227 0.30 7.67 25.32
N SER A 228 1.08 8.23 24.39
CA SER A 228 1.76 9.48 24.67
C SER A 228 1.77 10.47 23.52
N PHE A 229 1.78 11.76 23.85
CA PHE A 229 1.96 12.85 22.88
C PHE A 229 3.21 13.63 23.27
N GLN A 230 4.10 13.86 22.32
CA GLN A 230 5.39 14.53 22.56
C GLN A 230 5.56 15.67 21.57
N LEU A 231 5.95 16.85 22.06
CA LEU A 231 6.33 17.96 21.18
C LEU A 231 7.77 17.73 20.73
N GLU A 232 7.99 17.64 19.42
CA GLU A 232 9.28 17.29 18.83
C GLU A 232 9.66 18.22 17.68
N SER A 233 10.97 18.35 17.40
CA SER A 233 11.50 19.22 16.34
C SER A 233 12.25 18.41 15.28
N TRP A 234 12.11 18.78 14.00
CA TRP A 234 12.88 18.14 12.91
C TRP A 234 14.30 18.70 12.72
N GLN A 235 14.84 19.51 13.64
CA GLN A 235 16.21 20.06 13.58
C GLN A 235 17.27 19.31 14.40
N ASP A 236 16.89 18.37 15.29
CA ASP A 236 17.83 17.73 16.25
C ASP A 236 18.55 16.46 15.74
N VAL A 237 18.91 16.38 14.45
CA VAL A 237 19.66 15.21 13.91
C VAL A 237 21.16 15.54 13.82
N PRO A 238 22.09 14.78 14.46
CA PRO A 238 23.53 15.01 14.31
C PRO A 238 24.07 14.48 12.97
N GLU A 239 24.95 15.24 12.34
CA GLU A 239 25.79 14.84 11.20
C GLU A 239 26.81 13.76 11.62
N ASP A 240 26.96 12.69 10.83
CA ASP A 240 28.28 12.08 10.64
C ASP A 240 28.41 11.47 9.23
N GLY A 241 29.58 11.63 8.65
CA GLY A 241 29.99 11.10 7.35
C GLY A 241 31.34 10.38 7.46
N GLY A 242 31.56 9.37 6.62
CA GLY A 242 32.87 8.75 6.44
C GLY A 242 32.88 7.23 6.20
N ASP A 243 33.03 6.87 4.92
CA ASP A 243 33.73 5.75 4.28
C ASP A 243 34.02 4.43 5.06
N GLY A 244 33.68 3.28 4.43
CA GLY A 244 34.39 2.00 4.63
C GLY A 244 33.51 0.76 4.85
N GLN A 245 33.67 -0.25 3.98
CA GLN A 245 33.05 -1.59 4.00
C GLN A 245 32.90 -2.25 5.38
N THR A 246 31.67 -2.66 5.74
CA THR A 246 31.31 -3.97 6.34
C THR A 246 29.81 -4.26 6.17
N ASN A 247 29.45 -5.49 5.77
CA ASN A 247 28.08 -6.05 5.69
C ASN A 247 27.67 -6.66 7.07
N PRO A 248 26.40 -7.10 7.35
CA PRO A 248 25.27 -6.27 7.81
C PRO A 248 24.53 -6.73 9.11
N ASN A 249 23.74 -5.80 9.68
CA ASN A 249 22.48 -5.90 10.50
C ASN A 249 22.50 -6.30 12.02
N PRO A 250 21.48 -5.93 12.86
CA PRO A 250 20.25 -5.15 12.59
C PRO A 250 19.82 -4.08 13.62
N ASN A 251 19.28 -2.96 13.14
CA ASN A 251 17.96 -2.43 13.53
C ASN A 251 17.63 -1.18 12.69
N PRO A 252 16.50 -1.16 11.95
CA PRO A 252 16.16 -0.05 11.06
C PRO A 252 15.42 1.09 11.79
N PRO A 253 15.52 2.35 11.33
CA PRO A 253 14.93 3.52 11.99
C PRO A 253 13.39 3.58 11.85
N ALA A 254 12.73 4.40 12.70
CA ALA A 254 11.28 4.57 12.73
C ALA A 254 10.69 5.08 11.40
N GLY A 255 9.61 4.46 10.94
CA GLY A 255 9.01 4.67 9.60
C GLY A 255 9.32 3.57 8.60
N THR A 256 10.20 2.63 8.94
CA THR A 256 10.45 1.45 8.11
C THR A 256 9.37 0.39 8.33
N VAL A 257 8.90 -0.20 7.24
CA VAL A 257 8.11 -1.44 7.30
C VAL A 257 9.00 -2.47 7.99
N SER A 258 8.55 -3.00 9.13
CA SER A 258 9.35 -3.98 9.88
C SER A 258 9.69 -5.18 8.99
N GLU A 259 10.83 -5.82 9.23
CA GLU A 259 11.23 -7.02 8.48
C GLU A 259 10.12 -8.09 8.53
N ALA A 260 9.42 -8.20 9.66
CA ALA A 260 8.27 -9.09 9.82
C ALA A 260 7.06 -8.67 8.95
N ALA A 261 6.75 -7.38 8.86
CA ALA A 261 5.66 -6.87 8.02
C ALA A 261 6.01 -7.01 6.52
N LEU A 262 7.25 -6.73 6.13
CA LEU A 262 7.76 -6.97 4.78
C LEU A 262 7.67 -8.46 4.42
N GLN A 263 8.12 -9.34 5.32
CA GLN A 263 8.05 -10.77 5.11
C GLN A 263 6.60 -11.27 5.02
N ALA A 264 5.69 -10.75 5.86
CA ALA A 264 4.28 -11.08 5.78
C ALA A 264 3.65 -10.63 4.46
N ALA A 265 3.99 -9.44 3.97
CA ALA A 265 3.55 -8.94 2.67
C ALA A 265 4.06 -9.82 1.52
N ILE A 266 5.33 -10.22 1.56
CA ILE A 266 5.96 -11.13 0.59
C ILE A 266 5.28 -12.52 0.63
N ASP A 267 5.01 -13.04 1.82
CA ASP A 267 4.34 -14.33 1.97
C ASP A 267 2.92 -14.30 1.42
N ALA A 268 2.15 -13.24 1.71
CA ALA A 268 0.79 -13.06 1.22
C ALA A 268 0.76 -12.94 -0.32
N VAL A 269 1.60 -12.08 -0.90
CA VAL A 269 1.65 -11.90 -2.36
C VAL A 269 2.17 -13.14 -3.07
N SER A 270 3.10 -13.89 -2.46
CA SER A 270 3.57 -15.18 -2.98
C SER A 270 2.44 -16.19 -3.08
N GLN A 271 1.59 -16.30 -2.05
CA GLN A 271 0.42 -17.18 -2.08
C GLN A 271 -0.58 -16.76 -3.14
N TYR A 272 -0.84 -15.45 -3.28
CA TYR A 272 -1.69 -14.93 -4.35
C TYR A 272 -1.16 -15.31 -5.74
N ALA A 273 0.14 -15.10 -5.99
CA ALA A 273 0.80 -15.43 -7.25
C ALA A 273 0.74 -16.93 -7.57
N LEU A 274 0.98 -17.80 -6.57
CA LEU A 274 0.93 -19.26 -6.73
C LEU A 274 -0.47 -19.81 -7.06
N ASN A 275 -1.52 -19.05 -6.77
CA ASN A 275 -2.89 -19.38 -7.18
C ASN A 275 -3.23 -18.95 -8.61
N SER A 276 -2.29 -18.30 -9.30
CA SER A 276 -2.41 -17.82 -10.68
C SER A 276 -1.41 -18.52 -11.60
N GLN A 277 -1.49 -18.25 -12.91
CA GLN A 277 -0.46 -18.72 -13.84
C GLN A 277 0.85 -17.97 -13.59
N ILE A 278 1.93 -18.69 -13.33
CA ILE A 278 3.27 -18.14 -13.13
C ILE A 278 3.88 -17.73 -14.48
N GLY A 279 4.25 -16.46 -14.62
CA GLY A 279 5.05 -15.91 -15.70
C GLY A 279 6.50 -15.64 -15.28
N GLU A 280 7.27 -14.97 -16.14
CA GLU A 280 8.69 -14.68 -15.92
C GLU A 280 8.92 -13.83 -14.67
N TRP A 281 8.08 -12.82 -14.48
CA TRP A 281 8.20 -11.87 -13.38
C TRP A 281 7.90 -12.52 -12.02
N GLU A 282 6.88 -13.38 -11.95
CA GLU A 282 6.61 -14.16 -10.75
C GLU A 282 7.72 -15.19 -10.50
N ALA A 283 8.27 -15.82 -11.54
CA ALA A 283 9.39 -16.74 -11.38
C ALA A 283 10.62 -16.04 -10.77
N ILE A 284 10.97 -14.83 -11.24
CA ILE A 284 12.06 -14.01 -10.69
C ILE A 284 11.78 -13.67 -9.22
N ALA A 285 10.59 -13.15 -8.91
CA ALA A 285 10.23 -12.77 -7.55
C ALA A 285 10.21 -13.98 -6.59
N LEU A 286 9.65 -15.12 -7.02
CA LEU A 286 9.65 -16.37 -6.25
C LEU A 286 11.07 -16.86 -5.96
N LYS A 287 11.96 -16.88 -6.97
CA LYS A 287 13.36 -17.28 -6.80
C LYS A 287 14.05 -16.44 -5.73
N GLN A 288 13.93 -15.12 -5.86
CA GLN A 288 14.61 -14.17 -4.98
C GLN A 288 14.01 -14.13 -3.58
N ALA A 289 12.71 -14.41 -3.43
CA ALA A 289 12.04 -14.62 -2.14
C ALA A 289 12.35 -16.00 -1.50
N GLY A 290 13.19 -16.84 -2.13
CA GLY A 290 13.50 -18.18 -1.66
C GLY A 290 12.34 -19.17 -1.72
N LYS A 291 11.34 -18.91 -2.55
CA LYS A 291 10.18 -19.78 -2.78
C LYS A 291 10.44 -20.74 -3.93
N THR A 292 9.72 -21.87 -3.93
CA THR A 292 9.82 -22.85 -5.02
C THR A 292 9.00 -22.37 -6.23
N ILE A 293 9.63 -22.36 -7.40
CA ILE A 293 8.94 -22.14 -8.68
C ILE A 293 8.34 -23.48 -9.13
N PRO A 294 7.05 -23.53 -9.54
CA PRO A 294 6.48 -24.75 -10.10
C PRO A 294 7.28 -25.25 -11.32
N ALA A 295 7.68 -26.53 -11.32
CA ALA A 295 8.46 -27.12 -12.40
C ALA A 295 7.79 -26.98 -13.79
N SER A 296 6.45 -26.89 -13.82
CA SER A 296 5.67 -26.64 -15.03
C SER A 296 6.03 -25.34 -15.74
N TYR A 297 6.55 -24.33 -15.03
CA TYR A 297 6.97 -23.07 -15.62
C TYR A 297 8.14 -23.29 -16.59
N LEU A 298 9.25 -23.85 -16.11
CA LEU A 298 10.45 -24.06 -16.95
C LEU A 298 10.16 -25.03 -18.10
N GLU A 299 9.37 -26.09 -17.86
CA GLU A 299 8.98 -27.02 -18.92
C GLU A 299 8.10 -26.37 -20.00
N ALA A 300 7.20 -25.46 -19.62
CA ALA A 300 6.43 -24.68 -20.58
C ALA A 300 7.33 -23.74 -21.40
N VAL A 301 8.27 -23.05 -20.76
CA VAL A 301 9.23 -22.16 -21.44
C VAL A 301 10.13 -22.95 -22.40
N LYS A 302 10.67 -24.10 -21.98
CA LYS A 302 11.43 -25.01 -22.87
C LYS A 302 10.63 -25.42 -24.09
N GLY A 303 9.39 -25.87 -23.88
CA GLY A 303 8.48 -26.23 -24.97
C GLY A 303 8.28 -25.09 -25.97
N LEU A 304 8.07 -23.87 -25.46
CA LEU A 304 7.91 -22.68 -26.28
C LEU A 304 9.20 -22.29 -27.02
N VAL A 305 10.35 -22.30 -26.36
CA VAL A 305 11.66 -22.01 -26.98
C VAL A 305 11.91 -22.98 -28.13
N LYS A 306 11.64 -24.27 -27.92
CA LYS A 306 11.78 -25.30 -28.95
C LYS A 306 10.81 -25.11 -30.11
N GLU A 307 9.53 -24.83 -29.83
CA GLU A 307 8.51 -24.53 -30.86
C GLU A 307 8.93 -23.34 -31.72
N ARG A 308 9.54 -22.33 -31.09
CA ARG A 308 9.95 -21.07 -31.71
C ARG A 308 11.37 -21.08 -32.27
N GLU A 309 12.08 -22.19 -32.14
CA GLU A 309 13.50 -22.31 -32.49
C GLU A 309 14.38 -21.20 -31.86
N GLY A 310 14.08 -20.82 -30.61
CA GLY A 310 14.75 -19.72 -29.91
C GLY A 310 14.50 -18.32 -30.50
N LYS A 311 13.56 -18.16 -31.44
CA LYS A 311 13.30 -16.89 -32.12
C LYS A 311 11.96 -16.29 -31.70
N PHE A 312 12.03 -15.12 -31.06
CA PHE A 312 10.85 -14.36 -30.66
C PHE A 312 10.68 -13.09 -31.50
N THR A 313 9.43 -12.63 -31.63
CA THR A 313 9.11 -11.47 -32.49
C THR A 313 9.51 -10.14 -31.85
N ARG A 314 9.35 -10.05 -30.53
CA ARG A 314 9.77 -8.92 -29.71
C ARG A 314 11.07 -9.30 -29.03
N ILE A 315 12.04 -8.40 -29.02
CA ILE A 315 13.32 -8.64 -28.34
C ILE A 315 13.11 -8.75 -26.82
N THR A 316 12.14 -7.99 -26.30
CA THR A 316 11.72 -8.05 -24.89
C THR A 316 11.12 -9.39 -24.48
N ASP A 317 10.60 -10.19 -25.42
CA ASP A 317 10.21 -11.57 -25.13
C ASP A 317 11.46 -12.44 -24.88
N THR A 318 12.50 -12.30 -25.71
CA THR A 318 13.78 -13.00 -25.50
C THR A 318 14.41 -12.60 -24.16
N GLU A 319 14.48 -11.30 -23.87
CA GLU A 319 15.10 -10.76 -22.66
C GLU A 319 14.40 -11.25 -21.38
N ARG A 320 13.05 -11.21 -21.34
CA ARG A 320 12.32 -11.74 -20.18
C ARG A 320 12.47 -13.26 -20.02
N TYR A 321 12.54 -14.03 -21.12
CA TYR A 321 12.75 -15.47 -21.02
C TYR A 321 14.15 -15.81 -20.51
N VAL A 322 15.19 -15.04 -20.88
CA VAL A 322 16.52 -15.19 -20.29
C VAL A 322 16.46 -15.07 -18.76
N LEU A 323 15.79 -14.03 -18.25
CA LEU A 323 15.63 -13.81 -16.81
C LEU A 323 14.80 -14.91 -16.12
N GLY A 324 13.66 -15.28 -16.71
CA GLY A 324 12.79 -16.32 -16.16
C GLY A 324 13.43 -17.72 -16.14
N ILE A 325 14.18 -18.07 -17.20
CA ILE A 325 14.93 -19.33 -17.28
C ILE A 325 16.00 -19.38 -16.18
N LEU A 326 16.76 -18.31 -15.99
CA LEU A 326 17.74 -18.21 -14.90
C LEU A 326 17.09 -18.36 -13.53
N ALA A 327 15.97 -17.65 -13.30
CA ALA A 327 15.23 -17.74 -12.04
C ALA A 327 14.79 -19.19 -11.75
N ALA A 328 14.34 -19.91 -12.78
CA ALA A 328 13.94 -21.31 -12.69
C ALA A 328 15.12 -22.31 -12.69
N GLY A 329 16.37 -21.84 -12.71
CA GLY A 329 17.57 -22.67 -12.65
C GLY A 329 17.97 -23.33 -13.99
N GLY A 330 17.42 -22.87 -15.11
CA GLY A 330 17.88 -23.25 -16.44
C GLY A 330 19.04 -22.38 -16.93
N ASP A 331 19.72 -22.83 -17.98
CA ASP A 331 20.77 -22.07 -18.67
C ASP A 331 20.21 -21.48 -19.98
N PRO A 332 19.96 -20.15 -20.06
CA PRO A 332 19.43 -19.53 -21.26
C PRO A 332 20.45 -19.40 -22.40
N ALA A 333 21.75 -19.62 -22.15
CA ALA A 333 22.75 -19.68 -23.21
C ALA A 333 22.74 -21.05 -23.93
N ASN A 334 22.08 -22.06 -23.36
CA ASN A 334 21.94 -23.38 -23.96
C ASN A 334 20.61 -24.05 -23.55
N ILE A 335 19.49 -23.36 -23.77
CA ILE A 335 18.16 -23.88 -23.45
C ILE A 335 17.57 -24.60 -24.67
N GLU A 336 17.30 -25.90 -24.55
CA GLU A 336 16.82 -26.72 -25.67
C GLU A 336 17.67 -26.63 -26.95
N GLY A 337 18.97 -26.35 -26.81
CA GLY A 337 19.91 -26.16 -27.93
C GLY A 337 19.90 -24.78 -28.57
N TYR A 338 19.28 -23.78 -27.94
CA TYR A 338 19.26 -22.39 -28.39
C TYR A 338 19.93 -21.46 -27.39
N ASP A 339 20.71 -20.51 -27.91
CA ASP A 339 21.37 -19.47 -27.13
C ASP A 339 20.56 -18.17 -27.20
N LEU A 340 19.75 -17.91 -26.17
CA LEU A 340 18.93 -16.71 -26.09
C LEU A 340 19.76 -15.48 -25.69
N VAL A 341 20.89 -15.67 -25.00
CA VAL A 341 21.82 -14.61 -24.61
C VAL A 341 22.48 -14.02 -25.86
N GLN A 342 22.94 -14.88 -26.77
CA GLN A 342 23.45 -14.49 -28.09
C GLN A 342 22.40 -13.77 -28.93
N ALA A 343 21.14 -14.20 -28.85
CA ALA A 343 20.05 -13.55 -29.56
C ALA A 343 19.82 -12.09 -29.09
N ILE A 344 20.16 -11.75 -27.84
CA ILE A 344 20.07 -10.38 -27.31
C ILE A 344 21.18 -9.51 -27.88
N TYR A 345 22.46 -9.85 -27.67
CA TYR A 345 23.57 -8.97 -28.06
C TYR A 345 23.78 -8.85 -29.57
N ASN A 346 23.20 -9.75 -30.37
CA ASN A 346 23.14 -9.66 -31.84
C ASN A 346 21.75 -9.25 -32.38
N GLY A 347 20.78 -9.06 -31.50
CA GLY A 347 19.41 -8.71 -31.84
C GLY A 347 19.22 -7.21 -32.10
N ASN A 348 18.00 -6.85 -32.50
CA ASN A 348 17.58 -5.46 -32.62
C ASN A 348 16.93 -4.98 -31.31
N VAL A 349 17.77 -4.67 -30.31
CA VAL A 349 17.31 -4.26 -28.96
C VAL A 349 16.58 -2.90 -28.97
N THR A 350 16.84 -2.03 -29.94
CA THR A 350 16.16 -0.73 -30.07
C THR A 350 14.78 -0.84 -30.72
N LYS A 351 14.38 -2.02 -31.21
CA LYS A 351 13.06 -2.22 -31.85
C LYS A 351 11.91 -1.90 -30.90
N GLN A 352 12.10 -2.09 -29.59
CA GLN A 352 11.12 -1.80 -28.54
C GLN A 352 11.45 -0.48 -27.81
N GLY A 353 12.26 0.39 -28.43
CA GLY A 353 12.71 1.65 -27.84
C GLY A 353 13.65 1.44 -26.65
N LEU A 354 13.66 2.40 -25.74
CA LEU A 354 14.52 2.38 -24.56
C LEU A 354 14.29 1.17 -23.64
N ILE A 355 13.06 0.63 -23.63
CA ILE A 355 12.71 -0.53 -22.81
C ILE A 355 13.42 -1.80 -23.30
N GLY A 356 13.52 -2.01 -24.62
CA GLY A 356 14.28 -3.13 -25.15
C GLY A 356 15.78 -3.01 -24.83
N VAL A 357 16.34 -1.81 -24.94
CA VAL A 357 17.75 -1.56 -24.58
C VAL A 357 18.00 -1.80 -23.08
N SER A 358 17.06 -1.40 -22.22
CA SER A 358 17.14 -1.58 -20.76
C SER A 358 17.10 -3.05 -20.38
N TYR A 359 16.12 -3.81 -20.90
CA TYR A 359 16.01 -5.24 -20.62
C TYR A 359 17.14 -6.06 -21.25
N ALA A 360 17.69 -5.64 -22.40
CA ALA A 360 18.92 -6.24 -22.93
C ALA A 360 20.08 -6.12 -21.93
N LEU A 361 20.30 -4.92 -21.37
CA LEU A 361 21.36 -4.70 -20.40
C LEU A 361 21.14 -5.53 -19.13
N ILE A 362 19.93 -5.47 -18.56
CA ILE A 362 19.52 -6.25 -17.38
C ILE A 362 19.73 -7.75 -17.61
N ALA A 363 19.28 -8.28 -18.75
CA ALA A 363 19.43 -9.70 -19.08
C ALA A 363 20.89 -10.12 -19.23
N LEU A 364 21.73 -9.31 -19.88
CA LEU A 364 23.16 -9.59 -20.03
C LEU A 364 23.94 -9.49 -18.70
N ASP A 365 23.48 -8.68 -17.76
CA ASP A 365 24.08 -8.54 -16.43
C ASP A 365 23.61 -9.59 -15.43
N SER A 366 22.39 -10.12 -15.61
CA SER A 366 21.75 -11.01 -14.64
C SER A 366 22.60 -12.18 -14.15
N ALA A 367 23.38 -12.80 -15.04
CA ALA A 367 24.35 -13.85 -14.70
C ALA A 367 25.78 -13.50 -15.14
N GLU A 368 26.10 -12.21 -15.28
CA GLU A 368 27.38 -11.71 -15.78
C GLU A 368 27.81 -12.34 -17.12
N PHE A 369 26.86 -12.46 -18.06
CA PHE A 369 27.14 -13.11 -19.34
C PHE A 369 28.29 -12.43 -20.09
N SER A 370 29.17 -13.27 -20.63
CA SER A 370 30.26 -12.81 -21.50
C SER A 370 29.70 -12.36 -22.85
N VAL A 371 29.95 -11.11 -23.20
CA VAL A 371 29.55 -10.53 -24.49
C VAL A 371 30.79 -10.33 -25.36
N PRO A 372 30.85 -10.89 -26.58
CA PRO A 372 31.98 -10.69 -27.49
C PRO A 372 32.21 -9.20 -27.80
N ALA A 373 33.47 -8.80 -27.92
CA ALA A 373 33.82 -7.41 -28.21
C ALA A 373 33.31 -6.91 -29.58
N ASP A 374 33.09 -7.83 -30.52
CA ASP A 374 32.54 -7.58 -31.85
C ASP A 374 31.01 -7.74 -31.93
N ALA A 375 30.34 -7.98 -30.80
CA ALA A 375 28.88 -8.02 -30.72
C ALA A 375 28.27 -6.69 -31.21
N LEU A 376 27.09 -6.80 -31.83
CA LEU A 376 26.33 -5.63 -32.28
C LEU A 376 26.07 -4.68 -31.10
N TRP A 377 25.65 -5.25 -29.97
CA TRP A 377 25.40 -4.57 -28.71
C TRP A 377 26.30 -5.10 -27.60
N THR A 378 27.31 -4.33 -27.22
CA THR A 378 28.09 -4.56 -25.99
C THR A 378 27.40 -3.86 -24.81
N LYS A 379 27.70 -4.27 -23.58
CA LYS A 379 27.18 -3.61 -22.36
C LYS A 379 27.47 -2.10 -22.38
N ASP A 380 28.69 -1.69 -22.72
CA ASP A 380 29.05 -0.28 -22.88
C ASP A 380 28.20 0.47 -23.91
N LYS A 381 27.88 -0.16 -25.06
CA LYS A 381 27.01 0.45 -26.08
C LYS A 381 25.59 0.65 -25.56
N LEU A 382 25.06 -0.32 -24.80
CA LEU A 382 23.73 -0.23 -24.20
C LEU A 382 23.70 0.89 -23.14
N VAL A 383 24.68 0.93 -22.25
CA VAL A 383 24.82 1.98 -21.21
C VAL A 383 24.90 3.36 -21.83
N ASN A 384 25.80 3.56 -22.81
CA ASN A 384 25.95 4.85 -23.48
C ASN A 384 24.67 5.26 -24.21
N TYR A 385 24.00 4.32 -24.89
CA TYR A 385 22.74 4.59 -25.58
C TYR A 385 21.66 5.10 -24.62
N LEU A 386 21.52 4.48 -23.44
CA LEU A 386 20.58 4.93 -22.42
C LEU A 386 20.98 6.30 -21.85
N ALA A 387 22.25 6.49 -21.49
CA ALA A 387 22.75 7.73 -20.90
C ALA A 387 22.59 8.96 -21.83
N GLU A 388 22.77 8.77 -23.13
CA GLU A 388 22.61 9.83 -24.15
C GLU A 388 21.15 10.27 -24.38
N LYS A 389 20.18 9.45 -23.96
CA LYS A 389 18.75 9.66 -24.18
C LYS A 389 18.02 10.32 -23.01
N GLN A 390 18.75 10.70 -21.95
CA GLN A 390 18.15 11.42 -20.82
C GLN A 390 17.71 12.82 -21.25
N ASN A 391 16.49 13.19 -20.86
CA ASN A 391 15.98 14.53 -21.03
C ASN A 391 16.61 15.52 -20.05
N ALA A 392 16.43 16.81 -20.32
CA ALA A 392 16.99 17.89 -19.51
C ALA A 392 16.43 17.95 -18.08
N ASP A 393 15.29 17.31 -17.82
CA ASP A 393 14.65 17.21 -16.50
C ASP A 393 15.18 16.04 -15.65
N GLY A 394 16.14 15.26 -16.17
CA GLY A 394 16.71 14.10 -15.49
C GLY A 394 15.97 12.78 -15.74
N GLY A 395 14.80 12.82 -16.40
CA GLY A 395 14.05 11.61 -16.75
C GLY A 395 14.29 11.11 -18.17
N TRP A 396 13.56 10.07 -18.55
CA TRP A 396 13.49 9.54 -19.92
C TRP A 396 12.05 9.41 -20.37
N ALA A 397 11.80 9.71 -21.64
CA ALA A 397 10.51 9.50 -22.26
C ALA A 397 10.39 8.09 -22.85
N TRP A 398 9.22 7.48 -22.75
CA TRP A 398 8.91 6.19 -23.39
C TRP A 398 9.18 6.21 -24.90
N ASP A 399 8.86 7.33 -25.56
CA ASP A 399 8.91 7.51 -27.03
C ASP A 399 10.08 8.41 -27.49
N GLU A 400 11.07 8.64 -26.62
CA GLU A 400 12.19 9.58 -26.85
C GLU A 400 11.75 11.05 -27.09
N SER A 401 10.52 11.42 -26.71
CA SER A 401 10.10 12.81 -26.67
C SER A 401 10.75 13.59 -25.53
N SER A 402 10.52 14.89 -25.48
CA SER A 402 11.01 15.76 -24.39
C SER A 402 10.21 15.64 -23.09
N THR A 403 9.19 14.76 -23.04
CA THR A 403 8.35 14.58 -21.85
C THR A 403 8.68 13.26 -21.19
N SER A 404 9.41 13.34 -20.09
CA SER A 404 9.83 12.16 -19.33
C SER A 404 8.66 11.43 -18.69
N ASP A 405 8.80 10.11 -18.61
CA ASP A 405 7.85 9.15 -18.06
C ASP A 405 8.46 8.46 -16.83
N ILE A 406 7.68 8.28 -15.77
CA ILE A 406 8.16 7.81 -14.46
C ILE A 406 8.61 6.35 -14.56
N ASP A 407 7.77 5.49 -15.14
CA ASP A 407 8.03 4.06 -15.28
C ASP A 407 9.25 3.80 -16.18
N THR A 408 9.35 4.50 -17.31
CA THR A 408 10.50 4.44 -18.21
C THR A 408 11.78 4.89 -17.50
N THR A 409 11.72 5.98 -16.75
CA THR A 409 12.87 6.48 -15.98
C THR A 409 13.33 5.46 -14.96
N ALA A 410 12.43 4.91 -14.15
CA ALA A 410 12.76 3.90 -13.13
C ALA A 410 13.36 2.62 -13.74
N MET A 411 12.84 2.15 -14.87
CA MET A 411 13.38 0.99 -15.58
C MET A 411 14.82 1.22 -16.05
N ILE A 412 15.10 2.38 -16.64
CA ILE A 412 16.44 2.72 -17.13
C ILE A 412 17.42 2.88 -15.97
N VAL A 413 16.99 3.48 -14.87
CA VAL A 413 17.79 3.60 -13.65
C VAL A 413 18.14 2.21 -13.10
N THR A 414 17.19 1.28 -13.10
CA THR A 414 17.44 -0.12 -12.69
C THR A 414 18.54 -0.76 -13.55
N ALA A 415 18.52 -0.53 -14.87
CA ALA A 415 19.53 -1.05 -15.79
C ALA A 415 20.90 -0.37 -15.62
N LEU A 416 20.93 0.93 -15.29
CA LEU A 416 22.16 1.71 -15.13
C LEU A 416 22.78 1.61 -13.74
N ALA A 417 22.06 1.11 -12.73
CA ALA A 417 22.52 1.04 -11.35
C ALA A 417 23.91 0.39 -11.15
N PRO A 418 24.29 -0.69 -11.87
CA PRO A 418 25.63 -1.29 -11.77
C PRO A 418 26.76 -0.44 -12.38
N TYR A 419 26.44 0.56 -13.20
CA TYR A 419 27.38 1.29 -14.04
C TYR A 419 27.72 2.69 -13.52
N GLN A 420 27.43 3.00 -12.25
CA GLN A 420 27.72 4.32 -11.68
C GLN A 420 29.21 4.71 -11.74
N ASN A 421 30.12 3.74 -11.83
CA ASN A 421 31.56 4.01 -11.99
C ASN A 421 31.97 4.34 -13.44
N GLN A 422 31.08 4.18 -14.41
CA GLN A 422 31.31 4.56 -15.81
C GLN A 422 31.13 6.07 -15.98
N ALA A 423 32.06 6.70 -16.70
CA ALA A 423 32.10 8.15 -16.85
C ALA A 423 30.78 8.70 -17.41
N GLY A 424 30.21 9.69 -16.72
CA GLY A 424 28.97 10.33 -17.12
C GLY A 424 27.70 9.59 -16.70
N VAL A 425 27.77 8.35 -16.20
CA VAL A 425 26.57 7.58 -15.82
C VAL A 425 26.06 8.00 -14.45
N LYS A 426 26.96 8.23 -13.49
CA LYS A 426 26.57 8.68 -12.14
C LYS A 426 25.77 9.97 -12.18
N GLU A 427 26.20 10.96 -12.96
CA GLU A 427 25.49 12.23 -13.08
C GLU A 427 24.08 12.07 -13.65
N LYS A 428 23.89 11.11 -14.58
CA LYS A 428 22.58 10.76 -15.14
C LYS A 428 21.70 10.11 -14.08
N VAL A 429 22.24 9.15 -13.34
CA VAL A 429 21.54 8.48 -12.24
C VAL A 429 21.13 9.49 -11.15
N ASP A 430 22.04 10.37 -10.72
CA ASP A 430 21.76 11.38 -9.71
C ASP A 430 20.61 12.33 -10.15
N ALA A 431 20.66 12.83 -11.38
CA ALA A 431 19.59 13.68 -11.92
C ALA A 431 18.23 12.96 -12.02
N SER A 432 18.24 11.65 -12.28
CA SER A 432 17.01 10.85 -12.34
C SER A 432 16.38 10.61 -10.98
N ILE A 433 17.20 10.48 -9.92
CA ILE A 433 16.72 10.36 -8.56
C ILE A 433 16.00 11.65 -8.16
N GLU A 434 16.57 12.82 -8.47
CA GLU A 434 15.94 14.12 -8.24
C GLU A 434 14.60 14.24 -9.00
N TYR A 435 14.57 13.81 -10.28
CA TYR A 435 13.36 13.77 -11.08
C TYR A 435 12.27 12.89 -10.41
N LEU A 436 12.59 11.63 -10.07
CA LEU A 436 11.64 10.69 -9.49
C LEU A 436 11.12 11.16 -8.12
N ALA A 437 12.00 11.72 -7.29
CA ALA A 437 11.64 12.30 -6.01
C ALA A 437 10.67 13.49 -6.18
N ALA A 438 10.95 14.38 -7.13
CA ALA A 438 10.06 15.49 -7.45
C ALA A 438 8.68 15.01 -7.96
N GLN A 439 8.63 13.92 -8.73
CA GLN A 439 7.35 13.32 -9.16
C GLN A 439 6.55 12.79 -7.97
N TYR A 440 7.19 12.13 -7.00
CA TYR A 440 6.52 11.65 -5.80
C TYR A 440 5.98 12.80 -4.94
N GLN A 441 6.80 13.82 -4.69
CA GLN A 441 6.41 15.01 -3.92
C GLN A 441 5.29 15.81 -4.59
N ALA A 442 5.21 15.78 -5.92
CA ALA A 442 4.14 16.39 -6.70
C ALA A 442 2.88 15.50 -6.83
N ALA A 443 2.80 14.39 -6.08
CA ALA A 443 1.74 13.39 -6.14
C ALA A 443 1.47 12.87 -7.57
N LYS A 444 2.52 12.70 -8.37
CA LYS A 444 2.46 12.15 -9.74
C LYS A 444 2.70 10.65 -9.81
N ILE A 445 3.21 10.06 -8.74
CA ILE A 445 3.18 8.62 -8.52
C ILE A 445 1.92 8.33 -7.72
N ASP A 446 0.83 8.05 -8.42
CA ASP A 446 -0.53 7.99 -7.87
C ASP A 446 -1.16 6.58 -7.93
N ASN A 447 -0.35 5.56 -8.23
CA ASN A 447 -0.75 4.16 -8.36
C ASN A 447 0.37 3.22 -7.90
N SER A 448 0.00 1.99 -7.52
CA SER A 448 0.92 0.99 -6.97
C SER A 448 1.94 0.47 -7.97
N SER A 449 1.59 0.38 -9.26
CA SER A 449 2.48 -0.13 -10.31
C SER A 449 3.64 0.80 -10.59
N THR A 450 3.39 2.10 -10.68
CA THR A 450 4.45 3.11 -10.86
C THR A 450 5.30 3.23 -9.60
N ALA A 451 4.69 3.16 -8.41
CA ALA A 451 5.44 3.15 -7.16
C ALA A 451 6.38 1.92 -7.07
N ALA A 452 5.91 0.75 -7.50
CA ALA A 452 6.69 -0.48 -7.56
C ALA A 452 7.94 -0.34 -8.44
N GLN A 453 7.82 0.25 -9.64
CA GLN A 453 8.97 0.46 -10.53
C GLN A 453 10.04 1.36 -9.89
N VAL A 454 9.62 2.46 -9.25
CA VAL A 454 10.56 3.35 -8.55
C VAL A 454 11.24 2.64 -7.38
N ILE A 455 10.53 1.81 -6.62
CA ILE A 455 11.11 1.01 -5.52
C ILE A 455 12.16 0.02 -6.05
N ILE A 456 11.91 -0.65 -7.18
CA ILE A 456 12.87 -1.56 -7.82
C ILE A 456 14.15 -0.79 -8.20
N ALA A 457 14.01 0.40 -8.80
CA ALA A 457 15.13 1.25 -9.19
C ALA A 457 15.97 1.69 -7.97
N LEU A 458 15.32 2.18 -6.92
CA LEU A 458 15.99 2.59 -5.68
C LEU A 458 16.70 1.41 -5.01
N SER A 459 16.05 0.25 -4.96
CA SER A 459 16.64 -0.97 -4.40
C SER A 459 17.89 -1.41 -5.16
N ALA A 460 17.88 -1.32 -6.50
CA ALA A 460 19.04 -1.63 -7.33
C ALA A 460 20.20 -0.65 -7.12
N LEU A 461 19.91 0.62 -6.79
CA LEU A 461 20.90 1.64 -6.44
C LEU A 461 21.43 1.53 -5.00
N GLY A 462 20.84 0.66 -4.17
CA GLY A 462 21.15 0.61 -2.74
C GLY A 462 20.55 1.78 -1.95
N MET A 463 19.43 2.33 -2.41
CA MET A 463 18.72 3.44 -1.77
C MET A 463 17.43 2.98 -1.11
N ASP A 464 17.16 3.51 0.08
CA ASP A 464 15.95 3.19 0.83
C ASP A 464 14.75 3.97 0.28
N ALA A 465 13.71 3.25 -0.18
CA ALA A 465 12.44 3.85 -0.57
C ALA A 465 11.62 4.43 0.61
N ASN A 466 12.09 4.23 1.86
CA ASN A 466 11.61 4.94 3.05
C ASN A 466 12.38 6.25 3.34
N ALA A 467 13.41 6.58 2.56
CA ALA A 467 14.20 7.79 2.79
C ALA A 467 13.36 9.06 2.59
N SER A 468 13.72 10.13 3.31
CA SER A 468 13.04 11.43 3.29
C SER A 468 12.93 12.05 1.89
N LEU A 469 13.87 11.74 0.99
CA LEU A 469 13.83 12.18 -0.40
C LEU A 469 12.57 11.68 -1.13
N PHE A 470 12.10 10.49 -0.77
CA PHE A 470 10.88 9.86 -1.28
C PHE A 470 9.78 9.82 -0.21
N ALA A 471 9.54 10.97 0.44
CA ALA A 471 8.44 11.17 1.38
C ALA A 471 7.51 12.32 0.92
N SER A 472 6.20 12.11 1.03
CA SER A 472 5.15 13.10 0.74
C SER A 472 3.96 12.89 1.67
N ASP A 473 3.37 13.95 2.22
CA ASP A 473 2.18 13.91 3.11
C ASP A 473 2.26 12.84 4.23
N ASN A 474 3.42 12.74 4.89
CA ASN A 474 3.74 11.78 5.96
C ASN A 474 3.68 10.30 5.55
N SER A 475 3.79 9.99 4.26
CA SER A 475 3.98 8.64 3.74
C SER A 475 5.29 8.59 2.95
N SER A 476 6.11 7.56 3.21
CA SER A 476 7.20 7.24 2.30
C SER A 476 6.67 6.56 1.04
N LEU A 477 7.45 6.56 -0.04
CA LEU A 477 7.09 5.84 -1.26
C LEU A 477 6.83 4.36 -0.99
N PHE A 478 7.62 3.72 -0.11
CA PHE A 478 7.40 2.32 0.25
C PHE A 478 6.13 2.09 1.06
N GLN A 479 5.82 2.97 2.03
CA GLN A 479 4.58 2.89 2.80
C GLN A 479 3.35 3.13 1.93
N TYR A 480 3.43 4.15 1.06
CA TYR A 480 2.40 4.44 0.07
C TYR A 480 2.16 3.22 -0.82
N PHE A 481 3.22 2.64 -1.39
CA PHE A 481 3.14 1.41 -2.17
C PHE A 481 2.52 0.24 -1.40
N LEU A 482 2.92 0.01 -0.16
CA LEU A 482 2.41 -1.12 0.63
C LEU A 482 0.93 -0.96 0.99
N SER A 483 0.41 0.28 1.05
CA SER A 483 -1.01 0.54 1.35
C SER A 483 -1.98 -0.02 0.30
N PHE A 484 -1.51 -0.34 -0.90
CA PHE A 484 -2.29 -0.95 -1.97
C PHE A 484 -2.43 -2.48 -1.85
N GLN A 485 -1.81 -3.11 -0.85
CA GLN A 485 -1.97 -4.54 -0.61
C GLN A 485 -3.32 -4.83 0.04
N ASN A 486 -4.13 -5.64 -0.63
CA ASN A 486 -5.43 -6.09 -0.14
C ASN A 486 -5.34 -7.27 0.82
N ALA A 487 -6.44 -7.55 1.52
CA ALA A 487 -6.55 -8.65 2.48
C ALA A 487 -6.35 -10.05 1.85
N ASP A 488 -6.50 -10.19 0.54
CA ASP A 488 -6.20 -11.43 -0.20
C ASP A 488 -4.71 -11.61 -0.54
N GLY A 489 -3.88 -10.63 -0.18
CA GLY A 489 -2.44 -10.59 -0.43
C GLY A 489 -2.05 -10.01 -1.79
N GLY A 490 -3.01 -9.82 -2.70
CA GLY A 490 -2.79 -9.16 -3.99
C GLY A 490 -2.76 -7.63 -3.84
N PHE A 491 -2.41 -6.94 -4.92
CA PHE A 491 -2.35 -5.48 -4.95
C PHE A 491 -3.40 -4.93 -5.91
N ASP A 492 -4.06 -3.85 -5.50
CA ASP A 492 -4.90 -3.04 -6.36
C ASP A 492 -4.09 -1.94 -7.06
N TRP A 493 -4.61 -1.42 -8.17
CA TRP A 493 -3.92 -0.40 -8.98
C TRP A 493 -4.02 1.00 -8.36
N GLN A 494 -5.23 1.42 -7.96
CA GLN A 494 -5.50 2.77 -7.47
C GLN A 494 -6.51 2.79 -6.31
N GLY A 495 -6.12 2.24 -5.15
CA GLY A 495 -6.72 2.44 -3.83
C GLY A 495 -8.23 2.22 -3.75
N GLY A 496 -8.66 1.05 -3.28
CA GLY A 496 -10.09 0.70 -3.16
C GLY A 496 -10.64 -0.09 -4.35
N ASP A 497 -9.75 -0.49 -5.26
CA ASP A 497 -10.01 -1.44 -6.33
C ASP A 497 -9.81 -2.89 -5.85
N VAL A 498 -10.15 -3.86 -6.70
CA VAL A 498 -9.84 -5.28 -6.45
C VAL A 498 -8.43 -5.62 -6.92
N SER A 499 -7.81 -6.61 -6.28
CA SER A 499 -6.52 -7.15 -6.69
C SER A 499 -6.56 -7.69 -8.12
N ASP A 500 -5.53 -7.40 -8.92
CA ASP A 500 -5.36 -7.94 -10.27
C ASP A 500 -3.96 -8.53 -10.51
N VAL A 501 -3.85 -9.47 -11.44
CA VAL A 501 -2.62 -10.24 -11.67
C VAL A 501 -1.47 -9.36 -12.15
N PHE A 502 -1.73 -8.37 -13.02
CA PHE A 502 -0.68 -7.54 -13.59
C PHE A 502 -0.09 -6.60 -12.54
N THR A 503 -0.95 -5.90 -11.81
CA THR A 503 -0.52 -5.01 -10.71
C THR A 503 0.18 -5.79 -9.61
N THR A 504 -0.37 -6.95 -9.22
CA THR A 504 0.23 -7.81 -8.19
C THR A 504 1.62 -8.32 -8.58
N SER A 505 1.84 -8.61 -9.87
CA SER A 505 3.15 -9.01 -10.42
C SER A 505 4.22 -7.93 -10.21
N GLN A 506 3.87 -6.67 -10.49
CA GLN A 506 4.77 -5.52 -10.28
C GLN A 506 5.06 -5.31 -8.79
N ALA A 507 4.02 -5.41 -7.96
CA ALA A 507 4.17 -5.27 -6.51
C ALA A 507 5.03 -6.38 -5.89
N PHE A 508 4.87 -7.62 -6.36
CA PHE A 508 5.67 -8.74 -5.87
C PHE A 508 7.17 -8.51 -6.15
N GLN A 509 7.51 -8.07 -7.36
CA GLN A 509 8.89 -7.71 -7.71
C GLN A 509 9.44 -6.59 -6.81
N ALA A 510 8.66 -5.54 -6.53
CA ALA A 510 9.09 -4.43 -5.67
C ALA A 510 9.31 -4.84 -4.21
N LEU A 511 8.42 -5.64 -3.62
CA LEU A 511 8.60 -6.17 -2.27
C LEU A 511 9.89 -6.99 -2.14
N VAL A 512 10.15 -7.85 -3.13
CA VAL A 512 11.34 -8.71 -3.13
C VAL A 512 12.61 -7.90 -3.44
N ALA A 513 12.54 -6.92 -4.33
CA ALA A 513 13.66 -6.00 -4.57
C ALA A 513 14.04 -5.24 -3.29
N TYR A 514 13.05 -4.73 -2.55
CA TYR A 514 13.27 -4.05 -1.28
C TYR A 514 13.82 -5.00 -0.20
N GLN A 515 13.35 -6.25 -0.16
CA GLN A 515 13.93 -7.29 0.71
C GLN A 515 15.41 -7.55 0.39
N LEU A 516 15.77 -7.70 -0.88
CA LEU A 516 17.17 -7.91 -1.26
C LEU A 516 18.04 -6.70 -0.90
N PHE A 517 17.53 -5.48 -1.12
CA PHE A 517 18.18 -4.24 -0.70
C PHE A 517 18.44 -4.22 0.81
N SER A 518 17.40 -4.41 1.64
CA SER A 518 17.52 -4.40 3.10
C SER A 518 18.46 -5.49 3.66
N GLN A 519 18.69 -6.56 2.89
CA GLN A 519 19.62 -7.64 3.22
C GLN A 519 21.02 -7.46 2.61
N GLY A 520 21.26 -6.38 1.85
CA GLY A 520 22.53 -6.15 1.14
C GLY A 520 22.84 -7.21 0.07
N LYS A 521 21.81 -7.82 -0.53
CA LYS A 521 21.93 -8.90 -1.53
C LYS A 521 21.93 -8.40 -2.99
N GLY A 522 21.84 -7.09 -3.19
CA GLY A 522 21.92 -6.47 -4.51
C GLY A 522 20.58 -6.46 -5.27
N SER A 523 20.66 -6.39 -6.60
CA SER A 523 19.51 -6.21 -7.48
C SER A 523 18.62 -7.46 -7.58
N LEU A 524 17.32 -7.24 -7.75
CA LEU A 524 16.31 -8.27 -8.08
C LEU A 524 16.73 -9.12 -9.29
N TYR A 525 17.41 -8.51 -10.26
CA TYR A 525 17.79 -9.16 -11.50
C TYR A 525 19.16 -9.84 -11.46
N GLN A 526 19.86 -9.84 -10.32
CA GLN A 526 21.08 -10.63 -10.16
C GLN A 526 20.73 -12.10 -9.90
N LEU A 527 20.81 -12.91 -10.96
CA LEU A 527 20.41 -14.31 -11.03
C LEU A 527 21.59 -15.16 -11.52
N PRO A 528 22.62 -15.40 -10.68
CA PRO A 528 23.78 -16.17 -11.10
C PRO A 528 23.37 -17.59 -11.51
N LEU A 529 24.00 -18.11 -12.56
CA LEU A 529 23.82 -19.49 -12.98
C LEU A 529 24.04 -20.41 -11.79
N ALA A 530 23.10 -21.33 -11.57
CA ALA A 530 23.31 -22.39 -10.59
C ALA A 530 24.58 -23.13 -10.98
N ALA A 531 25.55 -23.21 -10.05
CA ALA A 531 26.71 -24.05 -10.26
C ALA A 531 26.23 -25.44 -10.64
N GLU A 532 26.78 -26.03 -11.71
CA GLU A 532 26.50 -27.42 -12.06
C GLU A 532 26.66 -28.24 -10.77
N GLN A 533 25.55 -28.79 -10.27
CA GLN A 533 25.65 -29.94 -9.39
C GLN A 533 26.29 -31.02 -10.23
N LYS A 534 27.61 -31.13 -10.16
CA LYS A 534 28.27 -32.39 -10.49
C LYS A 534 27.46 -33.43 -9.72
N PRO A 535 26.90 -34.45 -10.39
CA PRO A 535 26.24 -35.52 -9.68
C PRO A 535 27.24 -35.96 -8.62
N ASP A 536 26.80 -35.99 -7.36
CA ASP A 536 27.58 -36.60 -6.29
C ASP A 536 27.85 -38.02 -6.79
N VAL A 537 29.06 -38.21 -7.31
CA VAL A 537 29.62 -39.53 -7.45
C VAL A 537 29.90 -39.89 -6.01
N GLU A 538 28.89 -40.44 -5.33
CA GLU A 538 29.12 -41.33 -4.21
C GLU A 538 30.18 -42.31 -4.69
N SER A 539 31.43 -42.07 -4.28
CA SER A 539 32.45 -43.10 -4.34
C SER A 539 31.90 -44.25 -3.52
N PRO A 540 31.65 -45.42 -4.12
CA PRO A 540 31.08 -46.52 -3.39
C PRO A 540 32.02 -46.87 -2.24
N GLU A 541 31.49 -46.84 -1.03
CA GLU A 541 32.14 -47.39 0.14
C GLU A 541 32.47 -48.86 -0.16
N VAL A 542 33.75 -49.20 -0.06
CA VAL A 542 34.27 -50.52 -0.40
C VAL A 542 33.79 -51.53 0.63
N GLU A 543 32.66 -52.20 0.36
CA GLU A 543 32.38 -53.51 0.95
C GLU A 543 32.88 -54.61 0.02
N SER A 544 33.73 -55.46 0.59
CA SER A 544 34.28 -56.66 -0.06
C SER A 544 33.22 -57.77 -0.13
N PRO A 545 33.31 -58.69 -1.09
CA PRO A 545 32.16 -59.26 -1.79
C PRO A 545 31.53 -60.45 -1.07
N GLN A 546 30.19 -60.54 -1.14
CA GLN A 546 29.50 -61.83 -1.17
C GLN A 546 28.98 -62.10 -2.58
N VAL A 547 29.43 -63.23 -3.10
CA VAL A 547 29.11 -63.79 -4.41
C VAL A 547 27.82 -64.58 -4.29
N GLU A 548 26.79 -64.24 -5.06
CA GLU A 548 25.86 -65.23 -5.62
C GLU A 548 25.27 -64.71 -6.95
N GLU A 549 25.02 -65.67 -7.84
CA GLU A 549 25.01 -65.60 -9.31
C GLU A 549 23.66 -65.17 -9.95
N PRO A 550 23.60 -64.99 -11.29
CA PRO A 550 22.64 -64.11 -11.95
C PRO A 550 21.31 -64.78 -12.30
N ILE A 551 20.24 -64.00 -12.35
CA ILE A 551 19.02 -64.36 -13.10
C ILE A 551 18.68 -63.20 -14.04
N LEU A 552 18.93 -63.45 -15.33
CA LEU A 552 18.34 -62.75 -16.46
C LEU A 552 16.86 -63.13 -16.56
N GLU A 553 15.96 -62.15 -16.75
CA GLU A 553 14.98 -62.19 -17.84
C GLU A 553 14.25 -60.86 -18.02
N ALA A 554 13.80 -60.65 -19.26
CA ALA A 554 13.48 -59.38 -19.89
C ALA A 554 11.93 -59.15 -19.98
N PRO A 555 11.42 -58.27 -20.87
CA PRO A 555 10.41 -57.28 -20.58
C PRO A 555 8.96 -57.76 -20.78
N VAL A 556 7.99 -57.07 -20.17
CA VAL A 556 6.57 -57.23 -20.55
C VAL A 556 5.88 -55.89 -20.74
N GLU A 557 5.38 -55.72 -21.96
CA GLU A 557 4.52 -54.67 -22.47
C GLU A 557 3.17 -54.55 -21.73
N GLY A 558 2.71 -53.31 -21.60
CA GLY A 558 1.44 -52.83 -22.13
C GLY A 558 0.12 -53.51 -21.74
N LYS A 559 -0.75 -52.74 -21.08
CA LYS A 559 -2.22 -52.64 -21.26
C LYS A 559 -2.63 -51.36 -20.50
N GLY A 560 -3.05 -50.27 -21.13
CA GLY A 560 -4.28 -50.17 -21.92
C GLY A 560 -5.41 -49.74 -20.98
N VAL A 561 -5.68 -48.42 -20.89
CA VAL A 561 -6.92 -47.88 -20.32
C VAL A 561 -7.43 -46.76 -21.22
N GLU A 562 -8.74 -46.85 -21.45
CA GLU A 562 -9.53 -46.23 -22.49
C GLU A 562 -9.71 -44.71 -22.35
N THR A 563 -9.79 -44.10 -23.53
CA THR A 563 -10.32 -42.76 -23.78
C THR A 563 -11.78 -42.63 -23.35
N VAL A 564 -12.06 -41.68 -22.45
CA VAL A 564 -13.42 -41.16 -22.24
C VAL A 564 -13.56 -39.85 -23.03
N LYS A 565 -14.42 -39.86 -24.05
CA LYS A 565 -14.90 -38.66 -24.75
C LYS A 565 -15.80 -37.86 -23.79
N GLY A 566 -15.36 -36.69 -23.37
CA GLY A 566 -16.18 -35.67 -22.68
C GLY A 566 -16.63 -34.58 -23.64
N HIS A 567 -17.92 -34.23 -23.57
CA HIS A 567 -18.63 -33.31 -24.45
C HIS A 567 -18.14 -31.85 -24.36
N THR A 568 -18.15 -31.16 -25.50
CA THR A 568 -17.96 -29.71 -25.62
C THR A 568 -19.05 -28.94 -24.86
N LEU A 569 -18.65 -28.03 -23.98
CA LEU A 569 -19.53 -27.03 -23.38
C LEU A 569 -19.73 -25.82 -24.32
N PRO A 570 -20.84 -25.06 -24.17
CA PRO A 570 -21.35 -24.17 -25.20
C PRO A 570 -20.59 -22.84 -25.32
N ASN A 571 -20.54 -22.36 -26.56
CA ASN A 571 -20.07 -21.06 -27.01
C ASN A 571 -20.80 -19.90 -26.30
N THR A 572 -20.14 -19.16 -25.41
CA THR A 572 -20.63 -17.86 -24.91
C THR A 572 -19.75 -16.72 -25.41
N ALA A 573 -19.78 -16.50 -26.73
CA ALA A 573 -19.31 -15.28 -27.39
C ALA A 573 -20.44 -14.64 -28.23
N ALA A 574 -21.71 -14.83 -27.86
CA ALA A 574 -22.84 -14.38 -28.66
C ALA A 574 -23.49 -13.05 -28.23
N ASN A 575 -23.13 -12.46 -27.08
CA ASN A 575 -23.79 -11.22 -26.62
C ASN A 575 -23.07 -9.92 -27.02
N MET A 576 -21.82 -9.97 -27.49
CA MET A 576 -21.12 -8.76 -27.94
C MET A 576 -21.38 -8.44 -29.42
N TYR A 577 -21.56 -9.46 -30.27
CA TYR A 577 -21.89 -9.26 -31.68
C TYR A 577 -23.34 -8.80 -31.91
N ASN A 578 -24.28 -9.18 -31.05
CA ASN A 578 -25.65 -8.68 -31.11
C ASN A 578 -25.75 -7.19 -30.75
N LEU A 579 -24.94 -6.72 -29.79
CA LEU A 579 -24.83 -5.30 -29.44
C LEU A 579 -24.13 -4.47 -30.53
N LEU A 580 -23.07 -4.99 -31.13
CA LEU A 580 -22.42 -4.38 -32.31
C LEU A 580 -23.35 -4.33 -33.52
N ALA A 581 -24.13 -5.39 -33.77
CA ALA A 581 -25.12 -5.44 -34.85
C ALA A 581 -26.28 -4.46 -34.62
N LEU A 582 -26.77 -4.31 -33.37
CA LEU A 582 -27.77 -3.31 -33.01
C LEU A 582 -27.24 -1.87 -33.18
N GLY A 583 -25.97 -1.62 -32.79
CA GLY A 583 -25.32 -0.33 -32.99
C GLY A 583 -25.19 0.05 -34.46
N LEU A 584 -24.80 -0.91 -35.31
CA LEU A 584 -24.76 -0.75 -36.77
C LEU A 584 -26.17 -0.51 -37.37
N PHE A 585 -27.19 -1.21 -36.86
CA PHE A 585 -28.57 -1.00 -37.28
C PHE A 585 -29.08 0.41 -36.95
N PHE A 586 -28.82 0.92 -35.73
CA PHE A 586 -29.19 2.28 -35.35
C PHE A 586 -28.45 3.35 -36.15
N MET A 587 -27.16 3.14 -36.45
CA MET A 587 -26.42 4.05 -37.34
C MET A 587 -27.00 4.08 -38.75
N MET A 588 -27.36 2.92 -39.33
CA MET A 588 -27.99 2.87 -40.65
C MET A 588 -29.39 3.50 -40.64
N ALA A 589 -30.21 3.22 -39.63
CA ALA A 589 -31.54 3.81 -39.48
C ALA A 589 -31.48 5.34 -39.33
N GLY A 590 -30.53 5.85 -38.52
CA GLY A 590 -30.28 7.28 -38.37
C GLY A 590 -29.82 7.95 -39.68
N SER A 591 -28.96 7.26 -40.44
CA SER A 591 -28.48 7.71 -41.76
C SER A 591 -29.61 7.81 -42.78
N VAL A 592 -30.51 6.81 -42.81
CA VAL A 592 -31.69 6.80 -43.68
C VAL A 592 -32.67 7.90 -43.27
N PHE A 593 -32.94 8.06 -41.98
CA PHE A 593 -33.82 9.12 -41.47
C PHE A 593 -33.27 10.53 -41.79
N TYR A 594 -31.96 10.73 -41.65
CA TYR A 594 -31.28 11.96 -42.02
C TYR A 594 -31.39 12.26 -43.53
N MET A 595 -31.20 11.25 -44.39
CA MET A 595 -31.37 11.39 -45.84
C MET A 595 -32.82 11.66 -46.24
N MET A 596 -33.80 11.04 -45.58
CA MET A 596 -35.23 11.28 -45.82
C MET A 596 -35.66 12.68 -45.35
N GLN A 597 -35.15 13.17 -44.21
CA GLN A 597 -35.38 14.56 -43.78
C GLN A 597 -34.74 15.56 -44.74
N ARG A 598 -33.57 15.25 -45.30
CA ARG A 598 -32.89 16.11 -46.27
C ARG A 598 -33.63 16.18 -47.61
N LYS A 599 -34.25 15.08 -48.05
CA LYS A 599 -35.13 15.04 -49.25
C LYS A 599 -36.52 15.67 -49.05
N ARG A 600 -36.99 15.85 -47.80
CA ARG A 600 -38.25 16.58 -47.50
C ARG A 600 -38.05 18.09 -47.35
N LYS A 601 -36.81 18.56 -47.26
CA LYS A 601 -36.43 19.99 -47.17
C LYS A 601 -35.73 20.51 -48.44
N ALA A 602 -35.70 19.70 -49.50
CA ALA A 602 -35.42 20.07 -50.88
C ALA A 602 -36.70 19.83 -51.68
#